data_AF-A0A8T3WEF4-F1
#
_entry.id   AF-A0A8T3WEF4-F1
#
_cell.length_a   1.000
_cell.length_b   1.000
_cell.length_c   1.000
_cell.angle_alpha   90.00
_cell.angle_beta   90.00
_cell.angle_gamma   90.00
#
_symmetry.space_group_name_H-M   'P 1'
#
loop_
_entity.id
_entity.type
_entity.pdbx_description
1 polymer ?
#
loop_
_entity_poly.entity_id
_entity_poly.type
_entity_poly.pdbx_seq_one_letter_code
_entity_poly.pdbx_strand_id
1 'polypeptide(L)'
;MVGVAFRGQTQTEPLWVWDLNEDGNIDVLDVVGIVNVAFRGAPAPTCTPGANVQASATINIQKTSDGLSASSNLDRDVAGMQFDLNYDSSKIQITGVKTATRTSGMTIINTQTSTGKNTIGIYSGDGEKFIKAGQGTLFTIQATGSDFSSLKITPKVVDYKTSNGFSD
;
A
#
# COMPACT_ATOMS: atom_id res chain seq x y z
N MET A 1 -12.35 4.14 -8.85
CA MET A 1 -11.45 4.30 -7.68
C MET A 1 -10.27 3.31 -7.65
N VAL A 2 -10.41 2.03 -7.29
CA VAL A 2 -9.23 1.10 -7.16
C VAL A 2 -8.34 1.05 -8.41
N GLY A 3 -8.94 1.12 -9.60
CA GLY A 3 -8.18 1.19 -10.85
C GLY A 3 -7.41 2.50 -11.05
N VAL A 4 -7.89 3.61 -10.48
CA VAL A 4 -7.17 4.88 -10.47
C VAL A 4 -6.10 4.87 -9.37
N ALA A 5 -6.49 4.47 -8.14
CA ALA A 5 -5.61 4.40 -6.98
C ALA A 5 -4.36 3.54 -7.19
N PHE A 6 -4.51 2.40 -7.87
CA PHE A 6 -3.42 1.42 -7.97
C PHE A 6 -3.06 1.01 -9.39
N ARG A 7 -3.92 1.24 -10.38
CA ARG A 7 -3.74 0.67 -11.73
C ARG A 7 -3.44 1.69 -12.82
N GLY A 8 -3.15 2.94 -12.44
CA GLY A 8 -2.83 4.01 -13.38
C GLY A 8 -3.96 4.35 -14.36
N GLN A 9 -5.20 4.00 -14.04
CA GLN A 9 -6.34 4.37 -14.89
C GLN A 9 -6.61 5.87 -14.78
N THR A 10 -7.04 6.47 -15.89
CA THR A 10 -7.44 7.87 -15.92
C THR A 10 -8.66 8.09 -15.03
N GLN A 11 -8.60 9.15 -14.24
CA GLN A 11 -9.74 9.63 -13.47
C GLN A 11 -10.79 10.26 -14.39
N THR A 12 -12.01 9.72 -14.39
CA THR A 12 -13.14 10.21 -15.20
C THR A 12 -14.15 11.01 -14.39
N GLU A 13 -14.19 10.81 -13.07
CA GLU A 13 -15.06 11.53 -12.14
C GLU A 13 -14.32 12.71 -11.49
N PRO A 14 -15.02 13.69 -10.91
CA PRO A 14 -14.38 14.77 -10.14
C PRO A 14 -13.52 14.22 -8.99
N LEU A 15 -12.40 14.90 -8.68
CA LEU A 15 -11.39 14.45 -7.69
C LEU A 15 -12.02 14.19 -6.31
N TRP A 16 -12.86 15.12 -5.86
CA TRP A 16 -13.54 15.07 -4.57
C TRP A 16 -14.45 13.85 -4.36
N VAL A 17 -14.80 13.10 -5.42
CA VAL A 17 -15.59 11.87 -5.30
C VAL A 17 -14.74 10.71 -4.78
N TRP A 18 -13.43 10.72 -5.07
CA TRP A 18 -12.51 9.62 -4.75
C TRP A 18 -11.39 10.00 -3.81
N ASP A 19 -11.06 11.28 -3.68
CA ASP A 19 -10.14 11.84 -2.69
C ASP A 19 -10.94 12.14 -1.41
N LEU A 20 -10.99 11.17 -0.50
CA LEU A 20 -11.82 11.21 0.70
C LEU A 20 -11.13 11.91 1.87
N ASN A 21 -9.81 12.04 1.81
CA ASN A 21 -9.02 12.72 2.83
C ASN A 21 -8.57 14.13 2.42
N GLU A 22 -8.92 14.56 1.20
CA GLU A 22 -8.57 15.84 0.58
C GLU A 22 -7.06 16.11 0.52
N ASP A 23 -6.26 15.06 0.34
CA ASP A 23 -4.80 15.18 0.23
C ASP A 23 -4.33 15.46 -1.22
N GLY A 24 -5.27 15.50 -2.16
CA GLY A 24 -5.04 15.75 -3.58
C GLY A 24 -4.61 14.52 -4.37
N ASN A 25 -4.48 13.36 -3.73
CA ASN A 25 -4.16 12.08 -4.36
C ASN A 25 -5.32 11.11 -4.19
N ILE A 26 -5.42 10.16 -5.11
CA ILE A 26 -6.32 9.01 -4.97
C ILE A 26 -5.44 7.80 -4.74
N ASP A 27 -5.46 7.23 -3.54
CA ASP A 27 -4.58 6.13 -3.15
C ASP A 27 -5.19 5.16 -2.12
N VAL A 28 -4.32 4.38 -1.45
CA VAL A 28 -4.75 3.40 -0.44
C VAL A 28 -5.52 4.01 0.72
N LEU A 29 -5.28 5.28 1.05
CA LEU A 29 -5.98 5.98 2.13
C LEU A 29 -7.46 6.11 1.82
N ASP A 30 -7.77 6.51 0.61
CA ASP A 30 -9.15 6.65 0.17
C ASP A 30 -9.83 5.29 0.07
N VAL A 31 -9.13 4.28 -0.48
CA VAL A 31 -9.70 2.93 -0.63
C VAL A 31 -10.03 2.34 0.74
N VAL A 32 -9.12 2.46 1.70
CA VAL A 32 -9.36 2.02 3.08
C VAL A 32 -10.43 2.87 3.75
N GLY A 33 -10.49 4.18 3.48
CA GLY A 33 -11.55 5.07 3.95
C GLY A 33 -12.94 4.56 3.58
N ILE A 34 -13.16 4.18 2.31
CA ILE A 34 -14.42 3.56 1.87
C ILE A 34 -14.68 2.27 2.62
N VAL A 35 -13.69 1.39 2.72
CA VAL A 35 -13.83 0.09 3.42
C VAL A 35 -14.24 0.30 4.89
N ASN A 36 -13.64 1.26 5.57
CA ASN A 36 -13.93 1.57 6.97
C ASN A 36 -15.38 2.05 7.16
N VAL A 37 -15.88 2.90 6.25
CA VAL A 37 -17.27 3.38 6.28
C VAL A 37 -18.23 2.26 5.94
N ALA A 38 -17.97 1.53 4.85
CA ALA A 38 -18.87 0.51 4.33
C ALA A 38 -18.99 -0.72 5.24
N PHE A 39 -17.90 -1.12 5.92
CA PHE A 39 -17.83 -2.40 6.62
C PHE A 39 -17.50 -2.30 8.11
N ARG A 40 -16.99 -1.16 8.60
CA ARG A 40 -16.51 -1.02 9.99
C ARG A 40 -17.24 0.04 10.80
N GLY A 41 -18.30 0.63 10.25
CA GLY A 41 -19.13 1.62 10.94
C GLY A 41 -18.39 2.92 11.25
N ALA A 42 -17.31 3.23 10.52
CA ALA A 42 -16.66 4.52 10.63
C ALA A 42 -17.65 5.63 10.20
N PRO A 43 -17.57 6.83 10.80
CA PRO A 43 -18.37 7.95 10.34
C PRO A 43 -18.07 8.22 8.87
N ALA A 44 -19.09 8.68 8.14
CA ALA A 44 -18.89 9.12 6.76
C ALA A 44 -17.74 10.15 6.72
N PRO A 45 -16.85 10.08 5.71
CA PRO A 45 -15.74 11.01 5.61
C PRO A 45 -16.33 12.42 5.55
N THR A 46 -15.92 13.27 6.47
CA THR A 46 -16.18 14.70 6.37
C THR A 46 -15.11 15.29 5.46
N CYS A 47 -15.48 16.29 4.64
CA CYS A 47 -14.58 17.12 3.84
C CYS A 47 -13.62 17.97 4.70
N THR A 48 -13.00 17.37 5.70
CA THR A 48 -12.10 18.03 6.64
C THR A 48 -10.84 17.20 6.75
N PRO A 49 -9.65 17.79 6.49
CA PRO A 49 -8.38 17.12 6.65
C PRO A 49 -8.26 16.53 8.06
N GLY A 50 -8.15 15.20 8.14
CA GLY A 50 -7.82 14.53 9.39
C GLY A 50 -6.40 14.91 9.82
N ALA A 51 -6.20 15.21 11.11
CA ALA A 51 -4.86 15.38 11.65
C ALA A 51 -4.08 14.06 11.49
N ASN A 52 -3.11 14.04 10.57
CA ASN A 52 -2.19 12.93 10.40
C ASN A 52 -1.26 12.86 11.62
N VAL A 53 -1.61 12.04 12.61
CA VAL A 53 -0.68 11.68 13.68
C VAL A 53 0.35 10.72 13.09
N GLN A 54 1.42 11.24 12.49
CA GLN A 54 2.47 10.47 11.84
C GLN A 54 2.94 9.28 12.70
N ALA A 55 2.67 8.06 12.24
CA ALA A 55 3.37 6.85 12.65
C ALA A 55 4.37 6.47 11.55
N SER A 56 5.67 6.47 11.83
CA SER A 56 6.67 6.00 10.88
C SER A 56 6.68 4.47 10.81
N ALA A 57 6.89 3.92 9.61
CA ALA A 57 6.94 2.48 9.40
C ALA A 57 8.16 2.16 8.53
N THR A 58 9.26 1.79 9.19
CA THR A 58 10.46 1.34 8.47
C THR A 58 10.21 -0.01 7.81
N ILE A 59 10.42 -0.06 6.49
CA ILE A 59 10.37 -1.29 5.70
C ILE A 59 11.78 -1.80 5.45
N ASN A 60 12.04 -3.03 5.87
CA ASN A 60 13.28 -3.72 5.58
C ASN A 60 13.10 -4.65 4.37
N ILE A 61 13.97 -4.47 3.38
CA ILE A 61 14.03 -5.32 2.18
C ILE A 61 15.25 -6.21 2.25
N GLN A 62 15.03 -7.51 2.13
CA GLN A 62 16.10 -8.50 2.13
C GLN A 62 15.95 -9.44 0.95
N LYS A 63 17.05 -9.69 0.24
CA LYS A 63 17.09 -10.72 -0.81
C LYS A 63 17.03 -12.10 -0.17
N THR A 64 16.15 -12.94 -0.69
CA THR A 64 15.92 -14.33 -0.28
C THR A 64 15.99 -15.24 -1.51
N SER A 65 15.88 -16.56 -1.31
CA SER A 65 15.78 -17.52 -2.41
C SER A 65 14.52 -17.30 -3.27
N ASP A 66 13.45 -16.77 -2.69
CA ASP A 66 12.14 -16.63 -3.34
C ASP A 66 11.89 -15.24 -3.93
N GLY A 67 12.84 -14.30 -3.77
CA GLY A 67 12.74 -12.92 -4.22
C GLY A 67 13.20 -11.92 -3.16
N LEU A 68 12.67 -10.70 -3.21
CA LEU A 68 12.93 -9.65 -2.22
C LEU A 68 11.82 -9.65 -1.18
N SER A 69 12.14 -10.10 0.03
CA SER A 69 11.23 -10.11 1.17
C SER A 69 11.13 -8.71 1.77
N ALA A 70 9.91 -8.17 1.80
CA ALA A 70 9.60 -6.92 2.47
C ALA A 70 9.00 -7.19 3.84
N SER A 71 9.58 -6.60 4.88
CA SER A 71 9.17 -6.78 6.27
C SER A 71 9.07 -5.44 7.00
N SER A 72 8.21 -5.37 8.01
CA SER A 72 8.03 -4.17 8.83
C SER A 72 7.86 -4.54 10.29
N ASN A 73 8.12 -3.57 11.17
CA ASN A 73 7.66 -3.60 12.55
C ASN A 73 6.56 -2.55 12.72
N LEU A 74 5.33 -2.98 12.99
CA LEU A 74 4.18 -2.09 13.18
C LEU A 74 3.82 -2.01 14.67
N ASP A 75 3.55 -0.82 15.17
CA ASP A 75 3.15 -0.60 16.57
C ASP A 75 1.66 -0.94 16.81
N ARG A 76 0.88 -1.12 15.74
CA ARG A 76 -0.55 -1.39 15.75
C ARG A 76 -1.00 -2.20 14.54
N ASP A 77 -2.25 -2.70 14.61
CA ASP A 77 -2.93 -3.27 13.45
C ASP A 77 -3.21 -2.17 12.42
N VAL A 78 -3.05 -2.46 11.13
CA VAL A 78 -3.32 -1.50 10.04
C VAL A 78 -4.23 -2.12 8.98
N ALA A 79 -5.03 -1.29 8.31
CA ALA A 79 -6.04 -1.74 7.35
C ALA A 79 -5.49 -1.98 5.95
N GLY A 80 -4.40 -1.29 5.61
CA GLY A 80 -3.76 -1.43 4.33
C GLY A 80 -2.44 -0.67 4.26
N MET A 81 -1.69 -0.95 3.21
CA MET A 81 -0.41 -0.33 2.89
C MET A 81 -0.27 -0.21 1.37
N GLN A 82 0.37 0.85 0.92
CA GLN A 82 0.85 1.04 -0.43
C GLN A 82 2.38 1.11 -0.42
N PHE A 83 3.00 0.62 -1.48
CA PHE A 83 4.44 0.67 -1.69
C PHE A 83 4.71 1.11 -3.12
N ASP A 84 5.36 2.26 -3.27
CA ASP A 84 5.82 2.72 -4.57
C ASP A 84 7.27 2.29 -4.78
N LEU A 85 7.47 1.45 -5.79
CA LEU A 85 8.77 0.95 -6.21
C LEU A 85 9.32 1.84 -7.32
N ASN A 86 10.58 2.23 -7.20
CA ASN A 86 11.35 2.86 -8.28
C ASN A 86 12.66 2.10 -8.46
N TYR A 87 12.98 1.70 -9.69
CA TYR A 87 14.11 0.84 -9.99
C TYR A 87 14.59 1.02 -11.43
N ASP A 88 15.84 0.63 -11.70
CA ASP A 88 16.37 0.57 -13.06
C ASP A 88 15.84 -0.68 -13.78
N SER A 89 14.90 -0.50 -14.71
CA SER A 89 14.26 -1.59 -15.45
C SER A 89 15.19 -2.32 -16.43
N SER A 90 16.39 -1.78 -16.70
CA SER A 90 17.40 -2.51 -17.48
C SER A 90 18.15 -3.54 -16.63
N LYS A 91 18.10 -3.41 -15.30
CA LYS A 91 18.81 -4.26 -14.34
C LYS A 91 17.88 -5.18 -13.55
N ILE A 92 16.65 -4.74 -13.32
CA ILE A 92 15.67 -5.42 -12.47
C ILE A 92 14.36 -5.57 -13.24
N GLN A 93 13.82 -6.78 -13.26
CA GLN A 93 12.49 -7.06 -13.77
C GLN A 93 11.63 -7.62 -12.64
N ILE A 94 10.55 -6.93 -12.32
CA ILE A 94 9.56 -7.39 -11.36
C ILE A 94 8.59 -8.33 -12.07
N THR A 95 8.49 -9.57 -11.62
CA THR A 95 7.66 -10.61 -12.26
C THR A 95 6.39 -10.92 -11.49
N GLY A 96 6.29 -10.50 -10.22
CA GLY A 96 5.11 -10.72 -9.40
C GLY A 96 5.30 -10.31 -7.95
N VAL A 97 4.23 -10.42 -7.17
CA VAL A 97 4.24 -10.19 -5.72
C VAL A 97 3.42 -11.27 -5.04
N LYS A 98 3.98 -11.88 -4.00
CA LYS A 98 3.31 -12.89 -3.17
C LYS A 98 3.06 -12.35 -1.78
N THR A 99 1.87 -12.59 -1.24
CA THR A 99 1.57 -12.28 0.16
C THR A 99 2.34 -13.21 1.09
N ALA A 100 2.59 -12.72 2.31
CA ALA A 100 3.12 -13.51 3.41
C ALA A 100 1.97 -13.97 4.33
N THR A 101 2.25 -14.82 5.31
CA THR A 101 1.25 -15.25 6.30
C THR A 101 0.54 -14.06 6.97
N ARG A 102 1.28 -12.98 7.28
CA ARG A 102 0.77 -11.76 7.94
C ARG A 102 -0.21 -10.96 7.06
N THR A 103 -0.18 -11.16 5.75
CA THR A 103 -1.06 -10.51 4.77
C THR A 103 -1.93 -11.54 4.03
N SER A 104 -2.05 -12.75 4.58
CA SER A 104 -2.82 -13.83 3.95
C SER A 104 -4.30 -13.47 3.85
N GLY A 105 -4.90 -13.76 2.70
CA GLY A 105 -6.31 -13.46 2.42
C GLY A 105 -6.63 -11.97 2.23
N MET A 106 -5.63 -11.09 2.26
CA MET A 106 -5.78 -9.68 1.87
C MET A 106 -5.72 -9.52 0.35
N THR A 107 -6.27 -8.42 -0.14
CA THR A 107 -6.15 -8.06 -1.56
C THR A 107 -4.75 -7.52 -1.81
N ILE A 108 -4.06 -8.07 -2.83
CA ILE A 108 -2.80 -7.54 -3.32
C ILE A 108 -2.95 -7.09 -4.78
N ILE A 109 -2.48 -5.88 -5.05
CA ILE A 109 -2.39 -5.32 -6.40
C ILE A 109 -0.92 -4.97 -6.64
N ASN A 110 -0.39 -5.35 -7.79
CA ASN A 110 0.90 -4.89 -8.27
C ASN A 110 0.67 -4.37 -9.69
N THR A 111 0.96 -3.10 -9.94
CA THR A 111 0.81 -2.53 -11.28
C THR A 111 2.01 -1.67 -11.63
N GLN A 112 2.51 -1.88 -12.85
CA GLN A 112 3.52 -1.02 -13.43
C GLN A 112 2.87 0.28 -13.90
N THR A 113 3.22 1.39 -13.24
CA THR A 113 2.69 2.72 -13.55
C THR A 113 3.52 3.43 -14.62
N SER A 114 4.80 3.10 -14.72
CA SER A 114 5.67 3.43 -15.85
C SER A 114 6.92 2.54 -15.86
N THR A 115 7.75 2.63 -16.89
CA THR A 115 9.02 1.89 -16.96
C THR A 115 9.87 2.16 -15.71
N GLY A 116 10.25 1.09 -15.00
CA GLY A 116 11.00 1.21 -13.74
C GLY A 116 10.19 1.61 -12.51
N LYS A 117 8.85 1.71 -12.60
CA LYS A 117 7.98 2.07 -11.48
C LYS A 117 6.79 1.12 -11.33
N ASN A 118 6.61 0.58 -10.13
CA ASN A 118 5.41 -0.17 -9.76
C ASN A 118 4.77 0.42 -8.52
N THR A 119 3.45 0.37 -8.45
CA THR A 119 2.69 0.58 -7.21
C THR A 119 2.15 -0.77 -6.74
N ILE A 120 2.43 -1.10 -5.48
CA ILE A 120 1.89 -2.28 -4.81
C ILE A 120 0.90 -1.82 -3.75
N GLY A 121 -0.34 -2.31 -3.81
CA GLY A 121 -1.35 -2.10 -2.77
C GLY A 121 -1.65 -3.40 -2.03
N ILE A 122 -1.70 -3.36 -0.70
CA ILE A 122 -2.13 -4.46 0.17
C ILE A 122 -3.23 -3.92 1.08
N TYR A 123 -4.45 -4.43 1.00
CA TYR A 123 -5.56 -3.91 1.82
C TYR A 123 -6.64 -4.97 2.07
N SER A 124 -7.47 -4.74 3.10
CA SER A 124 -8.66 -5.55 3.37
C SER A 124 -9.78 -5.16 2.40
N GLY A 125 -10.10 -6.03 1.44
CA GLY A 125 -11.21 -5.75 0.50
C GLY A 125 -12.60 -5.90 1.12
N ASP A 126 -12.70 -6.63 2.22
CA ASP A 126 -13.94 -7.02 2.93
C ASP A 126 -14.12 -6.30 4.28
N GLY A 127 -13.13 -5.52 4.71
CA GLY A 127 -13.13 -4.91 6.03
C GLY A 127 -12.85 -5.86 7.21
N GLU A 128 -12.75 -7.17 7.02
CA GLU A 128 -12.61 -8.12 8.14
C GLU A 128 -11.15 -8.38 8.54
N LYS A 129 -10.19 -8.10 7.65
CA LYS A 129 -8.77 -8.42 7.82
C LYS A 129 -7.94 -7.19 8.15
N PHE A 130 -6.85 -7.43 8.87
CA PHE A 130 -5.88 -6.41 9.25
C PHE A 130 -4.47 -6.97 9.14
N ILE A 131 -3.52 -6.14 8.73
CA ILE A 131 -2.10 -6.43 8.90
C ILE A 131 -1.81 -6.26 10.38
N LYS A 132 -1.57 -7.37 11.08
CA LYS A 132 -1.40 -7.37 12.54
C LYS A 132 -0.17 -6.60 12.99
N ALA A 133 -0.21 -5.99 14.16
CA ALA A 133 0.95 -5.37 14.81
C ALA A 133 2.15 -6.34 14.97
N GLY A 134 3.34 -5.79 15.21
CA GLY A 134 4.57 -6.52 15.46
C GLY A 134 5.54 -6.58 14.26
N GLN A 135 6.59 -7.39 14.40
CA GLN A 135 7.61 -7.58 13.37
C GLN A 135 7.27 -8.78 12.47
N GLY A 136 7.44 -8.63 11.15
CA GLY A 136 7.39 -9.76 10.25
C GLY A 136 7.28 -9.38 8.78
N THR A 137 7.43 -10.38 7.91
CA THR A 137 7.27 -10.25 6.46
C THR A 137 5.84 -9.89 6.09
N LEU A 138 5.70 -8.96 5.16
CA LEU A 138 4.45 -8.51 4.59
C LEU A 138 4.21 -9.13 3.21
N PHE A 139 5.22 -9.18 2.36
CA PHE A 139 5.13 -9.76 1.03
C PHE A 139 6.53 -10.07 0.49
N THR A 140 6.58 -10.88 -0.57
CA THR A 140 7.80 -11.14 -1.34
C THR A 140 7.61 -10.63 -2.75
N ILE A 141 8.47 -9.71 -3.17
CA ILE A 141 8.57 -9.26 -4.55
C ILE A 141 9.35 -10.32 -5.32
N GLN A 142 8.72 -10.92 -6.31
CA GLN A 142 9.40 -11.80 -7.24
C GLN A 142 10.06 -10.94 -8.31
N ALA A 143 11.38 -11.00 -8.39
CA ALA A 143 12.16 -10.20 -9.31
C ALA A 143 13.36 -10.98 -9.85
N THR A 144 13.69 -10.74 -11.11
CA THR A 144 14.93 -11.18 -11.75
C THR A 144 15.85 -9.98 -11.97
N GLY A 145 17.16 -10.23 -12.07
CA GLY A 145 18.14 -9.16 -12.23
C GLY A 145 19.48 -9.48 -11.58
N SER A 146 20.49 -8.69 -11.93
CA SER A 146 21.86 -8.84 -11.44
C SER A 146 22.24 -7.81 -10.38
N ASP A 147 21.56 -6.66 -10.34
CA ASP A 147 21.88 -5.51 -9.48
C ASP A 147 20.60 -4.87 -8.92
N PHE A 148 20.42 -4.96 -7.60
CA PHE A 148 19.25 -4.44 -6.89
C PHE A 148 19.51 -3.10 -6.17
N SER A 149 20.69 -2.51 -6.35
CA SER A 149 21.08 -1.26 -5.65
C SER A 149 20.25 -0.04 -6.04
N SER A 150 19.60 -0.08 -7.21
CA SER A 150 18.72 0.99 -7.68
C SER A 150 17.30 0.92 -7.11
N LEU A 151 16.92 -0.19 -6.47
CA LEU A 151 15.57 -0.36 -5.94
C LEU A 151 15.35 0.56 -4.74
N LYS A 152 14.39 1.47 -4.90
CA LYS A 152 13.86 2.34 -3.84
C LYS A 152 12.40 1.99 -3.60
N ILE A 153 12.00 2.03 -2.34
CA ILE A 153 10.64 1.73 -1.91
C ILE A 153 10.15 2.85 -1.01
N THR A 154 9.01 3.42 -1.35
CA THR A 154 8.34 4.43 -0.54
C THR A 154 7.03 3.85 -0.01
N PRO A 155 6.91 3.58 1.30
CA PRO A 155 5.69 3.06 1.90
C PRO A 155 4.70 4.18 2.23
N LYS A 156 3.40 3.87 2.14
CA LYS A 156 2.28 4.63 2.72
C LYS A 156 1.40 3.65 3.51
N VAL A 157 1.20 3.90 4.79
CA VAL A 157 0.51 3.00 5.73
C VAL A 157 -0.81 3.62 6.18
N VAL A 158 -1.85 2.81 6.33
CA VAL A 158 -3.19 3.30 6.69
C VAL A 158 -3.69 2.70 8.01
N ASP A 159 -3.92 3.56 9.00
CA ASP A 159 -4.55 3.14 10.26
C ASP A 159 -5.98 2.65 10.00
N TYR A 160 -6.35 1.50 10.59
CA TYR A 160 -7.69 0.98 10.41
C TYR A 160 -8.75 1.73 11.22
N LYS A 161 -8.39 2.36 12.35
CA LYS A 161 -9.33 3.06 13.24
C LYS A 161 -9.65 4.44 12.72
N THR A 162 -8.65 5.12 12.17
CA THR A 162 -8.78 6.52 11.78
C THR A 162 -8.84 6.74 10.28
N SER A 163 -8.48 5.73 9.47
CA SER A 163 -8.27 5.89 8.02
C SER A 163 -7.17 6.90 7.67
N ASN A 164 -6.38 7.35 8.65
CA ASN A 164 -5.34 8.33 8.42
C ASN A 164 -4.08 7.66 7.86
N GLY A 165 -3.35 8.44 7.08
CA GLY A 165 -2.13 8.00 6.43
C GLY A 165 -0.90 8.34 7.20
N PHE A 166 0.09 7.47 7.09
CA PHE A 166 1.42 7.72 7.59
C PHE A 166 2.48 7.33 6.56
N SER A 167 3.47 8.20 6.42
CA SER A 167 4.64 8.03 5.57
C SER A 167 5.88 8.45 6.35
N ASP A 168 7.01 7.81 6.04
CA ASP A 168 8.34 8.27 6.47
C ASP A 168 8.74 9.56 5.72
#